data_AF-A0A2J4XWN9-F1
#
_entry.id   AF-A0A2J4XWN9-F1
#
_cell.length_a   1.000
_cell.length_b   1.000
_cell.length_c   1.000
_cell.angle_alpha   90.00
_cell.angle_beta   90.00
_cell.angle_gamma   90.00
#
_symmetry.space_group_name_H-M   'P 1'
#
loop_
_entity.id
_entity.type
_entity.pdbx_description
1 polymer ?
#
loop_
_entity_poly.entity_id
_entity_poly.type
_entity_poly.pdbx_seq_one_letter_code
_entity_poly.pdbx_strand_id
1 'polypeptide(L)'
;SDVATIELGARSYSSGAQLNGKDSAYLGIYPTPTANALQVATAVRAELTRLHARFPADLTWEVKFDTTRFVAATIKEIGVSLALTLMAVVVVVSLFLQSWRATLIVALAIPVSLIGTFAVLYALGYSANTLSLFAIILALTMVVDDAIVVVESVETKMAEGLDRGAATAEALRQIAGPVIATTLVLLAVFVPVAMLPGIVGELYRQFAVTLSTAVTLSSVVALTLTPALCAL
;
A
#
# COMPACT_ATOMS: atom_id res chain seq x y z
N SER A 1 -44.69 25.20 42.09
CA SER A 1 -45.34 23.87 41.94
C SER A 1 -46.79 24.00 41.49
N ASP A 2 -47.54 25.03 41.89
CA ASP A 2 -48.99 25.13 41.62
C ASP A 2 -49.39 25.47 40.18
N VAL A 3 -48.44 25.63 39.26
CA VAL A 3 -48.70 26.02 37.85
C VAL A 3 -47.80 25.32 36.83
N ALA A 4 -46.74 24.64 37.26
CA ALA A 4 -45.84 23.90 36.37
C ALA A 4 -45.01 22.86 37.14
N THR A 5 -44.69 21.77 36.46
CA THR A 5 -43.71 20.77 36.87
C THR A 5 -42.34 21.20 36.37
N ILE A 6 -41.37 21.32 37.27
CA ILE A 6 -39.97 21.60 36.93
C ILE A 6 -39.21 20.28 37.08
N GLU A 7 -38.75 19.73 35.97
CA GLU A 7 -37.91 18.54 35.94
C GLU A 7 -36.71 18.74 35.01
N LEU A 8 -35.60 18.05 35.32
CA LEU A 8 -34.44 17.97 34.43
C LEU A 8 -34.72 16.88 33.38
N GLY A 9 -35.38 17.29 32.29
CA GLY A 9 -35.75 16.41 31.18
C GLY A 9 -34.76 16.44 30.01
N ALA A 10 -34.99 15.57 29.03
CA ALA A 10 -34.27 15.61 27.76
C ALA A 10 -34.73 16.79 26.90
N ARG A 11 -33.83 17.30 26.04
CA ARG A 11 -34.15 18.39 25.10
C ARG A 11 -35.18 17.98 24.03
N SER A 12 -35.20 16.70 23.66
CA SER A 12 -36.17 16.13 22.71
C SER A 12 -36.42 14.66 23.03
N TYR A 13 -37.68 14.24 22.92
CA TYR A 13 -38.12 12.85 23.04
C TYR A 13 -38.51 12.24 21.68
N SER A 14 -38.25 12.94 20.58
CA SER A 14 -38.63 12.51 19.22
C SER A 14 -37.68 11.47 18.61
N SER A 15 -36.60 11.11 19.30
CA SER A 15 -35.60 10.15 18.85
C SER A 15 -35.12 9.33 20.04
N GLY A 16 -35.08 8.01 19.87
CA GLY A 16 -34.48 7.07 20.81
C GLY A 16 -33.46 6.20 20.10
N ALA A 17 -32.44 5.74 20.81
CA ALA A 17 -31.47 4.78 20.30
C ALA A 17 -31.57 3.49 21.13
N GLN A 18 -31.75 2.37 20.45
CA GLN A 18 -31.71 1.06 21.09
C GLN A 18 -30.60 0.22 20.49
N LEU A 19 -29.96 -0.57 21.34
CA LEU A 19 -28.95 -1.54 20.95
C LEU A 19 -29.35 -2.92 21.47
N ASN A 20 -29.59 -3.87 20.56
CA ASN A 20 -30.06 -5.22 20.90
C ASN A 20 -31.29 -5.22 21.82
N GLY A 21 -32.24 -4.29 21.60
CA GLY A 21 -33.47 -4.16 22.40
C GLY A 21 -33.30 -3.51 23.77
N LYS A 22 -32.12 -2.97 24.09
CA LYS A 22 -31.87 -2.16 25.31
C LYS A 22 -31.72 -0.69 24.96
N ASP A 23 -32.24 0.20 25.79
CA ASP A 23 -32.06 1.64 25.61
C ASP A 23 -30.57 2.02 25.69
N SER A 24 -30.14 2.88 24.78
CA SER A 24 -28.74 3.23 24.57
C SER A 24 -28.59 4.68 24.13
N ALA A 25 -27.39 5.23 24.28
CA ALA A 25 -27.02 6.51 23.68
C ALA A 25 -26.10 6.26 22.48
N TYR A 26 -26.35 6.95 21.37
CA TYR A 26 -25.49 6.90 20.19
C TYR A 26 -24.48 8.05 20.21
N LEU A 27 -23.20 7.72 20.00
CA LEU A 27 -22.13 8.69 19.85
C LEU A 27 -21.41 8.46 18.51
N GLY A 28 -21.60 9.38 17.57
CA GLY A 28 -20.87 9.40 16.30
C GLY A 28 -19.54 10.12 16.45
N ILE A 29 -18.44 9.49 16.03
CA ILE A 29 -17.10 10.09 16.06
C ILE A 29 -16.59 10.19 14.63
N TYR A 30 -16.23 11.42 14.24
CA TYR A 30 -15.74 11.73 12.92
C TYR A 30 -14.31 12.26 13.02
N PRO A 31 -13.33 11.64 12.33
CA PRO A 31 -11.98 12.18 12.30
C PRO A 31 -11.97 13.53 11.55
N THR A 32 -11.07 14.42 11.94
CA THR A 32 -10.81 15.63 11.14
C THR A 32 -10.18 15.25 9.80
N PRO A 33 -10.31 16.09 8.74
CA PRO A 33 -9.83 15.75 7.40
C PRO A 33 -8.33 15.40 7.31
N THR A 34 -7.52 15.88 8.25
CA THR A 34 -6.07 15.66 8.30
C THR A 34 -5.65 14.58 9.31
N ALA A 35 -6.58 14.06 10.12
CA ALA A 35 -6.25 13.08 11.14
C ALA A 35 -6.15 11.67 10.57
N ASN A 36 -5.22 10.88 11.09
CA ASN A 36 -5.15 9.46 10.80
C ASN A 36 -6.28 8.73 11.53
N ALA A 37 -7.23 8.17 10.77
CA ALA A 37 -8.41 7.49 11.32
C ALA A 37 -8.06 6.34 12.28
N LEU A 38 -7.00 5.56 12.01
CA LEU A 38 -6.57 4.46 12.88
C LEU A 38 -6.05 4.98 14.23
N GLN A 39 -5.30 6.09 14.21
CA GLN A 39 -4.82 6.73 15.44
C GLN A 39 -5.97 7.32 16.24
N VAL A 40 -6.93 7.99 15.58
CA VAL A 40 -8.13 8.53 16.24
C VAL A 40 -8.95 7.41 16.89
N ALA A 41 -9.22 6.32 16.17
CA ALA A 41 -9.96 5.19 16.71
C ALA A 41 -9.25 4.56 17.93
N THR A 42 -7.92 4.44 17.87
CA THR A 42 -7.12 3.93 18.98
C THR A 42 -7.18 4.86 20.19
N ALA A 43 -7.03 6.17 19.98
CA ALA A 43 -7.09 7.18 21.04
C ALA A 43 -8.48 7.25 21.70
N VAL A 44 -9.54 7.21 20.89
CA VAL A 44 -10.93 7.17 21.36
C VAL A 44 -11.18 5.94 22.22
N ARG A 45 -10.75 4.76 21.77
CA ARG A 45 -10.89 3.52 22.53
C ARG A 45 -10.13 3.58 23.85
N ALA A 46 -8.89 4.06 23.83
CA ALA A 46 -8.09 4.24 25.04
C ALA A 46 -8.77 5.18 26.04
N GLU A 47 -9.36 6.28 25.55
CA GLU A 47 -10.06 7.25 26.37
C GLU A 47 -11.38 6.69 26.94
N LEU A 48 -12.16 5.96 26.14
CA LEU A 48 -13.36 5.27 26.63
C LEU A 48 -13.03 4.20 27.67
N THR A 49 -11.94 3.44 27.49
CA THR A 49 -11.45 2.50 28.51
C THR A 49 -11.05 3.22 29.79
N ARG A 50 -10.36 4.36 29.69
CA ARG A 50 -9.96 5.19 30.85
C ARG A 50 -11.19 5.71 31.60
N LEU A 51 -12.20 6.19 30.87
CA LEU A 51 -13.44 6.71 31.44
C LEU A 51 -14.34 5.60 32.02
N HIS A 52 -14.31 4.40 31.45
CA HIS A 52 -15.09 3.26 31.90
C HIS A 52 -14.84 2.92 33.38
N ALA A 53 -13.62 3.15 33.88
CA ALA A 53 -13.29 2.97 35.30
C ALA A 53 -14.09 3.89 36.25
N ARG A 54 -14.74 4.93 35.72
CA ARG A 54 -15.57 5.89 36.48
C ARG A 54 -17.06 5.77 36.15
N PHE A 55 -17.44 4.84 35.28
CA PHE A 55 -18.83 4.67 34.92
C PHE A 55 -19.60 4.00 36.07
N PRO A 56 -20.89 4.33 36.24
CA PRO A 56 -21.75 3.57 37.15
C PRO A 56 -21.88 2.12 36.67
N ALA A 57 -22.17 1.20 37.60
CA ALA A 57 -22.07 -0.24 37.37
C ALA A 57 -23.02 -0.79 36.28
N ASP A 58 -24.05 -0.03 35.95
CA ASP A 58 -25.07 -0.33 34.92
C ASP A 58 -24.72 0.25 33.54
N LEU A 59 -23.68 1.08 33.42
CA LEU A 59 -23.29 1.72 32.18
C LEU A 59 -22.14 0.98 31.49
N THR A 60 -22.44 0.40 30.33
CA THR A 60 -21.45 -0.23 29.44
C THR A 60 -21.38 0.51 28.12
N TRP A 61 -20.24 0.41 27.44
CA TRP A 61 -20.06 0.98 26.11
C TRP A 61 -19.66 -0.13 25.14
N GLU A 62 -20.14 -0.03 23.90
CA GLU A 62 -19.77 -0.96 22.84
C GLU A 62 -19.64 -0.20 21.52
N VAL A 63 -18.60 -0.53 20.75
CA VAL A 63 -18.40 0.05 19.42
C VAL A 63 -18.97 -0.92 18.39
N LYS A 64 -20.14 -0.60 17.84
CA LYS A 64 -20.82 -1.41 16.81
C LYS A 64 -20.41 -1.07 15.39
N PHE A 65 -20.15 0.22 15.12
CA PHE A 65 -19.73 0.67 13.80
C PHE A 65 -18.32 1.25 13.88
N ASP A 66 -17.36 0.54 13.29
CA ASP A 66 -15.96 0.97 13.22
C ASP A 66 -15.39 0.63 11.84
N THR A 67 -15.28 1.65 11.00
CA THR A 67 -14.69 1.53 9.66
C THR A 67 -13.19 1.26 9.71
N THR A 68 -12.49 1.61 10.79
CA THR A 68 -11.04 1.43 10.92
C THR A 68 -10.65 -0.03 11.11
N ARG A 69 -11.55 -0.87 11.65
CA ARG A 69 -11.32 -2.33 11.72
C ARG A 69 -11.17 -2.95 10.34
N PHE A 70 -12.00 -2.52 9.38
CA PHE A 70 -11.91 -2.97 8.01
C PHE A 70 -10.57 -2.54 7.39
N VAL A 71 -10.21 -1.25 7.53
CA VAL A 71 -8.93 -0.72 7.02
C VAL A 71 -7.72 -1.45 7.63
N ALA A 72 -7.71 -1.67 8.94
CA ALA A 72 -6.63 -2.39 9.62
C ALA A 72 -6.52 -3.84 9.14
N ALA A 73 -7.64 -4.54 8.96
CA ALA A 73 -7.68 -5.89 8.43
C ALA A 73 -7.13 -5.93 6.99
N THR A 74 -7.57 -5.00 6.14
CA THR A 74 -7.09 -4.88 4.76
C THR A 74 -5.58 -4.62 4.69
N ILE A 75 -5.04 -3.72 5.53
CA ILE A 75 -3.58 -3.48 5.59
C ILE A 75 -2.82 -4.75 5.99
N LYS A 76 -3.33 -5.49 6.99
CA LYS A 76 -2.73 -6.76 7.40
C LYS A 76 -2.74 -7.78 6.28
N GLU A 77 -3.88 -7.92 5.59
CA GLU A 77 -4.06 -8.84 4.46
C GLU A 77 -3.16 -8.50 3.27
N ILE A 78 -2.98 -7.21 2.98
CA ILE A 78 -2.03 -6.72 1.98
C ILE A 78 -0.60 -7.13 2.37
N GLY A 79 -0.21 -6.97 3.64
CA GLY A 79 1.11 -7.37 4.11
C GLY A 79 1.37 -8.88 3.95
N VAL A 80 0.37 -9.70 4.27
CA VAL A 80 0.43 -11.16 4.05
C VAL A 80 0.52 -11.49 2.57
N SER A 81 -0.29 -10.84 1.74
CA SER A 81 -0.27 -11.01 0.28
C SER A 81 1.10 -10.65 -0.31
N LEU A 82 1.69 -9.51 0.08
CA LEU A 82 3.02 -9.11 -0.37
C LEU A 82 4.10 -10.13 0.00
N ALA A 83 4.06 -10.65 1.23
CA ALA A 83 5.01 -11.69 1.66
C ALA A 83 4.84 -13.00 0.87
N LEU A 84 3.59 -13.41 0.64
CA LEU A 84 3.27 -14.60 -0.15
C LEU A 84 3.72 -14.44 -1.60
N THR A 85 3.45 -13.29 -2.22
CA THR A 85 3.87 -13.00 -3.60
C THR A 85 5.39 -12.94 -3.71
N LEU A 86 6.09 -12.29 -2.77
CA LEU A 86 7.55 -12.27 -2.75
C LEU A 86 8.13 -13.68 -2.66
N MET A 87 7.58 -14.53 -1.78
CA MET A 87 8.00 -15.92 -1.66
C MET A 87 7.74 -16.70 -2.95
N ALA A 88 6.57 -16.52 -3.58
CA ALA A 88 6.24 -17.17 -4.85
C ALA A 88 7.21 -16.75 -5.97
N VAL A 89 7.53 -15.46 -6.07
CA VAL A 89 8.51 -14.93 -7.02
C VAL A 89 9.88 -15.55 -6.81
N VAL A 90 10.37 -15.59 -5.55
CA VAL A 90 11.67 -16.21 -5.23
C VAL A 90 11.70 -17.68 -5.64
N VAL A 91 10.63 -18.44 -5.39
CA VAL A 91 10.55 -19.86 -5.77
C VAL A 91 10.58 -20.03 -7.29
N VAL A 92 9.76 -19.25 -8.02
CA VAL A 92 9.69 -19.34 -9.48
C VAL A 92 11.03 -18.91 -10.10
N VAL A 93 11.59 -17.78 -9.68
CA VAL A 93 12.88 -17.29 -10.19
C VAL A 93 14.01 -18.29 -9.90
N SER A 94 14.04 -18.87 -8.69
CA SER A 94 15.02 -19.91 -8.35
C SER A 94 14.88 -21.17 -9.20
N LEU A 95 13.67 -21.52 -9.62
CA LEU A 95 13.41 -22.66 -10.50
C LEU A 95 13.90 -22.40 -11.93
N PHE A 96 13.62 -21.21 -12.46
CA PHE A 96 13.96 -20.83 -13.84
C PHE A 96 15.45 -20.53 -14.01
N LEU A 97 16.04 -19.72 -13.13
CA LEU A 97 17.43 -19.29 -13.25
C LEU A 97 18.43 -20.31 -12.69
N GLN A 98 17.97 -21.25 -11.85
CA GLN A 98 18.80 -22.26 -11.18
C GLN A 98 20.03 -21.70 -10.44
N SER A 99 20.05 -20.38 -10.19
CA SER A 99 21.16 -19.67 -9.58
C SER A 99 20.69 -18.88 -8.36
N TRP A 100 21.29 -19.20 -7.22
CA TRP A 100 20.94 -18.58 -5.93
C TRP A 100 21.28 -17.08 -5.90
N ARG A 101 22.37 -16.69 -6.58
CA ARG A 101 22.81 -15.28 -6.67
C ARG A 101 21.79 -14.44 -7.44
N ALA A 102 21.39 -14.87 -8.63
CA ALA A 102 20.39 -14.18 -9.44
C ALA A 102 19.07 -14.00 -8.70
N THR A 103 18.61 -15.06 -8.03
CA THR A 103 17.39 -15.03 -7.21
C THR A 103 17.47 -13.98 -6.10
N LEU A 104 18.60 -13.88 -5.40
CA LEU A 104 18.81 -12.87 -4.37
C LEU A 104 18.80 -11.44 -4.92
N ILE A 105 19.36 -11.22 -6.11
CA ILE A 105 19.37 -9.90 -6.77
C ILE A 105 17.93 -9.45 -7.03
N VAL A 106 17.09 -10.32 -7.59
CA VAL A 106 15.66 -10.03 -7.82
C VAL A 106 14.94 -9.81 -6.48
N ALA A 107 15.18 -10.66 -5.48
CA ALA A 107 14.56 -10.54 -4.17
C ALA A 107 14.90 -9.22 -3.45
N LEU A 108 16.08 -8.65 -3.69
CA LEU A 108 16.52 -7.37 -3.15
C LEU A 108 16.00 -6.17 -3.95
N ALA A 109 15.82 -6.31 -5.27
CA ALA A 109 15.29 -5.23 -6.11
C ALA A 109 13.86 -4.83 -5.72
N ILE A 110 13.01 -5.82 -5.40
CA ILE A 110 11.60 -5.61 -5.03
C ILE A 110 11.42 -4.65 -3.84
N PRO A 111 12.01 -4.91 -2.64
CA PRO A 111 11.84 -4.02 -1.49
C PRO A 111 12.42 -2.62 -1.74
N VAL A 112 13.51 -2.50 -2.49
CA VAL A 112 14.10 -1.19 -2.82
C VAL A 112 13.13 -0.35 -3.66
N SER A 113 12.53 -0.92 -4.71
CA SER A 113 11.54 -0.24 -5.55
C SER A 113 10.27 0.13 -4.77
N LEU A 114 9.80 -0.76 -3.90
CA LEU A 114 8.60 -0.52 -3.08
C LEU A 114 8.80 0.58 -2.04
N ILE A 115 9.90 0.52 -1.28
CA ILE A 115 10.24 1.54 -0.29
C ILE A 115 10.47 2.88 -0.98
N GLY A 116 11.17 2.89 -2.12
CA GLY A 116 11.35 4.08 -2.94
C GLY A 116 10.02 4.69 -3.39
N THR A 117 9.06 3.85 -3.78
CA THR A 117 7.72 4.31 -4.19
C THR A 117 7.01 5.02 -3.05
N PHE A 118 7.01 4.44 -1.84
CA PHE A 118 6.43 5.09 -0.67
C PHE A 118 7.15 6.40 -0.32
N ALA A 119 8.47 6.47 -0.48
CA ALA A 119 9.23 7.70 -0.25
C ALA A 119 8.81 8.82 -1.21
N VAL A 120 8.63 8.51 -2.49
CA VAL A 120 8.17 9.48 -3.50
C VAL A 120 6.71 9.88 -3.25
N LEU A 121 5.83 8.93 -2.93
CA LEU A 121 4.44 9.25 -2.58
C LEU A 121 4.35 10.16 -1.37
N TYR A 122 5.18 9.91 -0.35
CA TYR A 122 5.28 10.76 0.84
C TYR A 122 5.77 12.17 0.48
N ALA A 123 6.76 12.29 -0.40
CA ALA A 123 7.25 13.57 -0.89
C ALA A 123 6.19 14.35 -1.68
N LEU A 124 5.30 13.66 -2.38
CA LEU A 124 4.15 14.25 -3.09
C LEU A 124 2.95 14.55 -2.18
N GLY A 125 3.04 14.24 -0.87
CA GLY A 125 1.96 14.48 0.09
C GLY A 125 0.82 13.46 0.02
N TYR A 126 1.01 12.32 -0.66
CA TYR A 126 0.03 11.24 -0.67
C TYR A 126 0.12 10.39 0.59
N SER A 127 -1.03 9.94 1.08
CA SER A 127 -1.13 9.01 2.19
C SER A 127 -1.18 7.56 1.70
N ALA A 128 -0.57 6.65 2.47
CA ALA A 128 -0.76 5.22 2.27
C ALA A 128 -2.18 4.84 2.68
N ASN A 129 -3.00 4.51 1.70
CA ASN A 129 -4.38 4.05 1.87
C ASN A 129 -4.65 2.80 1.03
N THR A 130 -5.84 2.23 1.18
CA THR A 130 -6.24 1.00 0.51
C THR A 130 -6.00 0.99 -1.00
N LEU A 131 -6.29 2.10 -1.72
CA LEU A 131 -6.10 2.18 -3.17
C LEU A 131 -4.62 2.20 -3.55
N SER A 132 -3.80 2.99 -2.84
CA SER A 132 -2.35 3.02 -3.07
C SER A 132 -1.71 1.65 -2.79
N LEU A 133 -2.19 0.94 -1.76
CA LEU A 133 -1.66 -0.39 -1.45
C LEU A 133 -2.09 -1.45 -2.48
N PHE A 134 -3.30 -1.35 -3.03
CA PHE A 134 -3.70 -2.17 -4.18
C PHE A 134 -2.83 -1.88 -5.42
N ALA A 135 -2.53 -0.61 -5.69
CA ALA A 135 -1.63 -0.23 -6.77
C ALA A 135 -0.22 -0.82 -6.56
N ILE A 136 0.26 -0.88 -5.32
CA ILE A 136 1.53 -1.52 -4.96
C ILE A 136 1.53 -3.03 -5.24
N ILE A 137 0.44 -3.74 -4.91
CA ILE A 137 0.33 -5.18 -5.22
C ILE A 137 0.40 -5.41 -6.74
N LEU A 138 -0.29 -4.59 -7.52
CA LEU A 138 -0.24 -4.69 -8.98
C LEU A 138 1.12 -4.27 -9.54
N ALA A 139 1.75 -3.24 -8.97
CA ALA A 139 3.06 -2.78 -9.38
C ALA A 139 4.14 -3.83 -9.08
N LEU A 140 3.97 -4.66 -8.04
CA LEU A 140 4.94 -5.70 -7.71
C LEU A 140 5.17 -6.66 -8.88
N THR A 141 4.13 -7.04 -9.62
CA THR A 141 4.30 -7.92 -10.79
C THR A 141 5.16 -7.26 -11.86
N MET A 142 4.92 -5.97 -12.13
CA MET A 142 5.72 -5.19 -13.09
C MET A 142 7.16 -5.00 -12.63
N VAL A 143 7.37 -4.75 -11.32
CA VAL A 143 8.70 -4.55 -10.73
C VAL A 143 9.57 -5.79 -10.88
N VAL A 144 8.94 -6.95 -10.69
CA VAL A 144 9.60 -8.25 -10.80
C VAL A 144 10.01 -8.54 -12.23
N ASP A 145 9.14 -8.25 -13.21
CA ASP A 145 9.42 -8.48 -14.62
C ASP A 145 10.68 -7.75 -15.10
N ASP A 146 10.83 -6.45 -14.77
CA ASP A 146 12.01 -5.66 -15.16
C ASP A 146 13.32 -6.25 -14.60
N ALA A 147 13.30 -6.65 -13.32
CA ALA A 147 14.47 -7.22 -12.66
C ALA A 147 14.82 -8.61 -13.23
N ILE A 148 13.83 -9.45 -13.49
CA ILE A 148 14.04 -10.78 -14.08
C ILE A 148 14.65 -10.66 -15.47
N VAL A 149 14.07 -9.83 -16.33
CA VAL A 149 14.52 -9.68 -17.73
C VAL A 149 15.99 -9.25 -17.81
N VAL A 150 16.42 -8.33 -16.93
CA VAL A 150 17.83 -7.90 -16.87
C VAL A 150 18.72 -9.04 -16.39
N VAL A 151 18.37 -9.70 -15.28
CA VAL A 151 19.20 -10.77 -14.70
C VAL A 151 19.30 -11.97 -15.63
N GLU A 152 18.20 -12.38 -16.25
CA GLU A 152 18.14 -13.49 -17.22
C GLU A 152 19.09 -13.24 -18.40
N SER A 153 19.12 -12.01 -18.91
CA SER A 153 20.01 -11.67 -20.01
C SER A 153 21.48 -11.67 -19.62
N VAL A 154 21.81 -11.19 -18.41
CA VAL A 154 23.18 -11.28 -17.90
C VAL A 154 23.61 -12.74 -17.77
N GLU A 155 22.77 -13.59 -17.17
CA GLU A 155 23.04 -15.03 -17.03
C GLU A 155 23.18 -15.71 -18.41
N THR A 156 22.34 -15.35 -19.39
CA THR A 156 22.45 -15.84 -20.77
C THR A 156 23.79 -15.45 -21.40
N LYS A 157 24.24 -14.20 -21.21
CA LYS A 157 25.55 -13.73 -21.70
C LYS A 157 26.72 -14.38 -20.97
N MET A 158 26.59 -14.67 -19.69
CA MET A 158 27.59 -15.44 -18.95
C MET A 158 27.66 -16.90 -19.44
N ALA A 159 26.52 -17.51 -19.78
CA ALA A 159 26.47 -18.85 -20.37
C ALA A 159 27.09 -18.90 -21.77
N GLU A 160 27.07 -17.80 -22.53
CA GLU A 160 27.80 -17.63 -23.80
C GLU A 160 29.33 -17.50 -23.62
N GLY A 161 29.83 -17.47 -22.38
CA GLY A 161 31.26 -17.45 -22.05
C GLY A 161 31.85 -16.06 -21.80
N LEU A 162 31.03 -15.02 -21.71
CA LEU A 162 31.48 -13.67 -21.34
C LEU A 162 31.77 -13.58 -19.83
N ASP A 163 32.82 -12.85 -19.46
CA ASP A 163 33.08 -12.50 -18.05
C ASP A 163 31.97 -11.59 -17.50
N ARG A 164 31.73 -11.61 -16.18
CA ARG A 164 30.57 -10.99 -15.52
C ARG A 164 30.36 -9.52 -15.91
N GLY A 165 31.46 -8.75 -15.92
CA GLY A 165 31.41 -7.33 -16.28
C GLY A 165 31.06 -7.12 -17.77
N ALA A 166 31.65 -7.93 -18.66
CA ALA A 166 31.39 -7.87 -20.09
C ALA A 166 29.97 -8.35 -20.44
N ALA A 167 29.52 -9.43 -19.81
CA ALA A 167 28.17 -9.98 -19.93
C ALA A 167 27.13 -8.94 -19.50
N THR A 168 27.37 -8.26 -18.38
CA THR A 168 26.48 -7.20 -17.87
C THR A 168 26.39 -6.01 -18.82
N ALA A 169 27.53 -5.56 -19.35
CA ALA A 169 27.57 -4.43 -20.28
C ALA A 169 26.85 -4.75 -21.61
N GLU A 170 27.03 -5.97 -22.14
CA GLU A 170 26.38 -6.40 -23.37
C GLU A 170 24.88 -6.64 -23.18
N ALA A 171 24.48 -7.26 -22.07
CA ALA A 171 23.06 -7.44 -21.72
C ALA A 171 22.34 -6.08 -21.58
N LEU A 172 22.96 -5.11 -20.90
CA LEU A 172 22.41 -3.75 -20.77
C LEU A 172 22.22 -3.07 -22.12
N ARG A 173 23.16 -3.23 -23.07
CA ARG A 173 23.02 -2.66 -24.42
C ARG A 173 21.80 -3.19 -25.17
N GLN A 174 21.44 -4.45 -24.94
CA GLN A 174 20.31 -5.09 -25.61
C GLN A 174 18.98 -4.77 -24.93
N ILE A 175 18.96 -4.62 -23.60
CA ILE A 175 17.73 -4.57 -22.80
C ILE A 175 17.35 -3.18 -22.32
N ALA A 176 18.29 -2.23 -22.24
CA ALA A 176 17.97 -0.88 -21.81
C ALA A 176 16.86 -0.23 -22.67
N GLY A 177 16.89 -0.43 -23.99
CA GLY A 177 15.86 0.07 -24.90
C GLY A 177 14.46 -0.51 -24.58
N PRO A 178 14.30 -1.85 -24.59
CA PRO A 178 13.05 -2.51 -24.19
C PRO A 178 12.50 -2.08 -22.83
N VAL A 179 13.33 -2.04 -21.77
CA VAL A 179 12.89 -1.69 -20.40
C VAL A 179 12.43 -0.23 -20.32
N ILE A 180 13.13 0.69 -20.99
CA ILE A 180 12.69 2.09 -21.07
C ILE A 180 11.38 2.20 -21.86
N ALA A 181 11.24 1.45 -22.95
CA ALA A 181 10.04 1.48 -23.78
C ALA A 181 8.80 0.98 -23.03
N THR A 182 8.89 -0.13 -22.30
CA THR A 182 7.77 -0.65 -21.48
C THR A 182 7.37 0.34 -20.39
N THR A 183 8.36 0.95 -19.73
CA THR A 183 8.15 2.01 -18.73
C THR A 183 7.39 3.19 -19.33
N LEU A 184 7.83 3.68 -20.50
CA LEU A 184 7.19 4.81 -21.18
C LEU A 184 5.76 4.48 -21.64
N VAL A 185 5.49 3.25 -22.10
CA VAL A 185 4.15 2.80 -22.46
C VAL A 185 3.23 2.82 -21.24
N LEU A 186 3.69 2.30 -20.10
CA LEU A 186 2.90 2.32 -18.85
C LEU A 186 2.65 3.74 -18.36
N LEU A 187 3.65 4.62 -18.45
CA LEU A 187 3.47 6.04 -18.14
C LEU A 187 2.48 6.72 -19.10
N ALA A 188 2.52 6.41 -20.39
CA ALA A 188 1.58 6.96 -21.36
C ALA A 188 0.12 6.55 -21.07
N VAL A 189 -0.10 5.40 -20.42
CA VAL A 189 -1.43 4.96 -19.99
C VAL A 189 -1.84 5.61 -18.67
N PHE A 190 -0.97 5.63 -17.66
CA PHE A 190 -1.36 6.05 -16.31
C PHE A 190 -1.25 7.55 -16.04
N VAL A 191 -0.30 8.27 -16.67
CA VAL A 191 -0.16 9.72 -16.48
C VAL A 191 -1.43 10.47 -16.89
N PRO A 192 -2.08 10.19 -18.04
CA PRO A 192 -3.35 10.83 -18.38
C PRO A 192 -4.48 10.51 -17.40
N VAL A 193 -4.53 9.28 -16.88
CA VAL A 193 -5.53 8.86 -15.88
C VAL A 193 -5.39 9.66 -14.60
N ALA A 194 -4.15 10.01 -14.19
CA ALA A 194 -3.89 10.86 -13.04
C ALA A 194 -4.38 12.31 -13.21
N MET A 195 -4.62 12.76 -14.45
CA MET A 195 -5.07 14.12 -14.78
C MET A 195 -6.59 14.22 -14.97
N LEU A 196 -7.33 13.12 -14.79
CA LEU A 196 -8.79 13.14 -14.92
C LEU A 196 -9.43 14.04 -13.85
N PRO A 197 -10.35 14.94 -14.21
CA PRO A 197 -11.07 15.77 -13.24
C PRO A 197 -12.22 15.00 -12.56
N GLY A 198 -12.71 15.55 -11.45
CA GLY A 198 -13.88 15.05 -10.73
C GLY A 198 -13.56 13.98 -9.68
N ILE A 199 -14.61 13.51 -9.00
CA ILE A 199 -14.50 12.57 -7.87
C ILE A 199 -13.86 11.24 -8.31
N VAL A 200 -14.23 10.77 -9.51
CA VAL A 200 -13.67 9.54 -10.09
C VAL A 200 -12.18 9.72 -10.43
N GLY A 201 -11.80 10.88 -10.95
CA GLY A 201 -10.40 11.21 -11.22
C GLY A 201 -9.55 11.26 -9.95
N GLU A 202 -10.07 11.84 -8.88
CA GLU A 202 -9.40 11.88 -7.57
C GLU A 202 -9.12 10.47 -7.01
N LEU A 203 -10.08 9.55 -7.17
CA LEU A 203 -9.96 8.14 -6.77
C LEU A 203 -8.86 7.43 -7.57
N TYR A 204 -8.84 7.61 -8.89
CA TYR A 204 -7.85 6.97 -9.76
C TYR A 204 -6.48 7.66 -9.73
N ARG A 205 -6.40 8.93 -9.34
CA ARG A 205 -5.13 9.68 -9.30
C ARG A 205 -4.13 9.04 -8.36
N GLN A 206 -4.55 8.67 -7.16
CA GLN A 206 -3.65 8.00 -6.21
C GLN A 206 -3.16 6.66 -6.73
N PHE A 207 -4.04 5.90 -7.38
CA PHE A 207 -3.70 4.62 -8.00
C PHE A 207 -2.69 4.80 -9.15
N ALA A 208 -2.98 5.73 -10.08
CA ALA A 208 -2.16 6.01 -11.25
C ALA A 208 -0.79 6.59 -10.90
N VAL A 209 -0.72 7.51 -9.94
CA VAL A 209 0.55 8.07 -9.45
C VAL A 209 1.40 7.00 -8.77
N THR A 210 0.78 6.13 -7.96
CA THR A 210 1.50 5.03 -7.29
C THR A 210 2.11 4.08 -8.31
N LEU A 211 1.34 3.62 -9.30
CA LEU A 211 1.83 2.75 -10.36
C LEU A 211 2.91 3.42 -11.22
N SER A 212 2.67 4.66 -11.66
CA SER A 212 3.64 5.41 -12.48
C SER A 212 4.98 5.57 -11.76
N THR A 213 4.92 5.86 -10.47
CA THR A 213 6.10 6.00 -9.62
C THR A 213 6.81 4.66 -9.43
N ALA A 214 6.06 3.60 -9.13
CA ALA A 214 6.62 2.26 -8.90
C ALA A 214 7.32 1.71 -10.15
N VAL A 215 6.71 1.83 -11.32
CA VAL A 215 7.27 1.38 -12.59
C VAL A 215 8.49 2.22 -12.96
N THR A 216 8.44 3.54 -12.77
CA THR A 216 9.60 4.40 -13.03
C THR A 216 10.78 4.04 -12.13
N LEU A 217 10.55 3.85 -10.83
CA LEU A 217 11.58 3.44 -9.89
C LEU A 217 12.09 2.02 -10.18
N SER A 218 11.19 1.10 -10.56
CA SER A 218 11.56 -0.24 -11.00
C SER A 218 12.56 -0.19 -12.14
N SER A 219 12.24 0.55 -13.20
CA SER A 219 13.10 0.73 -14.37
C SER A 219 14.47 1.29 -13.99
N VAL A 220 14.50 2.29 -13.10
CA VAL A 220 15.76 2.84 -12.57
C VAL A 220 16.55 1.78 -11.82
N VAL A 221 15.92 1.02 -10.93
CA VAL A 221 16.56 -0.05 -10.15
C VAL A 221 17.08 -1.17 -11.07
N ALA A 222 16.27 -1.58 -12.06
CA ALA A 222 16.60 -2.60 -13.03
C ALA A 222 17.76 -2.19 -13.96
N LEU A 223 17.93 -0.90 -14.27
CA LEU A 223 19.01 -0.42 -15.12
C LEU A 223 20.26 0.04 -14.34
N THR A 224 20.19 0.13 -13.02
CA THR A 224 21.31 0.61 -12.18
C THR A 224 21.74 -0.43 -11.16
N LEU A 225 20.92 -0.69 -10.16
CA LEU A 225 21.24 -1.56 -9.03
C LEU A 225 21.36 -3.03 -9.47
N THR A 226 20.42 -3.52 -10.28
CA THR A 226 20.41 -4.92 -10.72
C THR A 226 21.69 -5.29 -11.49
N PRO A 227 22.12 -4.54 -12.53
CA PRO A 227 23.38 -4.79 -13.24
C PRO A 227 24.60 -4.63 -12.34
N ALA A 228 24.61 -3.62 -11.45
CA ALA A 228 25.72 -3.42 -10.53
C ALA A 228 25.91 -4.62 -9.60
N LEU A 229 24.81 -5.24 -9.14
CA LEU A 229 24.85 -6.45 -8.33
C LEU A 229 25.22 -7.70 -9.14
N CYS A 230 24.86 -7.78 -10.43
CA CYS A 230 25.27 -8.89 -11.30
C CYS A 230 26.76 -8.85 -11.66
N ALA A 231 27.34 -7.65 -11.78
CA ALA A 231 28.74 -7.45 -12.12
C ALA A 231 29.71 -7.79 -10.96
N LEU A 232 29.23 -7.81 -9.72
CA LEU A 232 29.94 -8.25 -8.50
C LEU A 232 29.88 -9.78 -8.34
#